data_AF-A0A411MHC2-F1
#
_entry.id   AF-A0A411MHC2-F1
#
_cell.length_a   1.000
_cell.length_b   1.000
_cell.length_c   1.000
_cell.angle_alpha   90.00
_cell.angle_beta   90.00
_cell.angle_gamma   90.00
#
_symmetry.space_group_name_H-M   'P 1'
#
loop_
_entity.id
_entity.type
_entity.pdbx_description
1 polymer ?
#
loop_
_entity_poly.entity_id
_entity_poly.type
_entity_poly.pdbx_seq_one_letter_code
_entity_poly.pdbx_strand_id
1 'polypeptide(L)'
;MKPLKNRFLAIVMQVELTLNLWVGGGFMIWVLIDRDATRYFEPYAVFAIISLCLFFASAWFVRCPLCNKCMPHLYKPGEGLLMHRVMRVHEVFTHKVIECPECKQLVKLRD
;
A
#
# COMPACT_ATOMS: atom_id res chain seq x y z
N MET A 1 -19.28 0.11 14.16
CA MET A 1 -17.93 0.42 13.61
C MET A 1 -18.05 1.60 12.65
N LYS A 2 -17.17 2.60 12.72
CA LYS A 2 -17.19 3.74 11.78
C LYS A 2 -16.55 3.34 10.44
N PRO A 3 -17.09 3.78 9.29
CA PRO A 3 -16.48 3.53 7.99
C PRO A 3 -15.23 4.40 7.79
N LEU A 4 -14.25 3.88 7.04
CA LEU A 4 -13.06 4.64 6.64
C LEU A 4 -13.44 5.71 5.59
N LYS A 5 -13.20 7.00 5.90
CA LYS A 5 -13.62 8.15 5.06
C LYS A 5 -13.04 8.09 3.64
N ASN A 6 -11.76 7.75 3.51
CA ASN A 6 -11.04 7.70 2.24
C ASN A 6 -10.72 6.24 1.83
N ARG A 7 -11.73 5.36 1.87
CA ARG A 7 -11.57 3.92 1.58
C ARG A 7 -10.97 3.62 0.21
N PHE A 8 -11.41 4.33 -0.84
CA PHE A 8 -10.90 4.13 -2.19
C PHE A 8 -9.42 4.47 -2.29
N LEU A 9 -8.99 5.58 -1.67
CA LEU A 9 -7.59 5.98 -1.66
C LEU A 9 -6.71 4.92 -0.98
N ALA A 10 -7.17 4.39 0.15
CA ALA A 10 -6.43 3.34 0.86
C ALA A 10 -6.28 2.05 0.03
N ILE A 11 -7.30 1.68 -0.75
CA ILE A 11 -7.24 0.54 -1.66
C ILE A 11 -6.26 0.82 -2.80
N VAL A 12 -6.37 1.99 -3.45
CA VAL A 12 -5.50 2.39 -4.57
C VAL A 12 -4.04 2.40 -4.14
N MET A 13 -3.73 2.95 -2.98
CA MET A 13 -2.35 2.96 -2.44
C MET A 13 -1.78 1.56 -2.24
N GLN A 14 -2.57 0.63 -1.70
CA GLN A 14 -2.10 -0.75 -1.49
C GLN A 14 -1.82 -1.46 -2.82
N VAL A 15 -2.62 -1.16 -3.85
CA VAL A 15 -2.41 -1.64 -5.22
C VAL A 15 -1.16 -1.01 -5.84
N GLU A 16 -0.99 0.31 -5.73
CA GLU A 16 0.16 1.06 -6.26
C GLU A 16 1.49 0.53 -5.70
N LEU A 17 1.59 0.38 -4.38
CA LEU A 17 2.81 -0.13 -3.74
C LEU A 17 3.15 -1.55 -4.24
N THR A 18 2.13 -2.39 -4.43
CA THR A 18 2.32 -3.75 -4.90
C THR A 18 2.74 -3.77 -6.36
N LEU A 19 2.12 -2.94 -7.22
CA LEU A 19 2.52 -2.80 -8.61
C LEU A 19 3.97 -2.33 -8.73
N ASN A 20 4.39 -1.33 -7.95
CA ASN A 20 5.79 -0.88 -7.95
C ASN A 20 6.77 -1.99 -7.59
N LEU A 21 6.45 -2.80 -6.58
CA LEU A 21 7.28 -3.95 -6.21
C LEU A 21 7.40 -4.97 -7.35
N TRP A 22 6.29 -5.28 -8.03
CA TRP A 22 6.29 -6.22 -9.15
C TRP A 22 6.98 -5.68 -10.40
N VAL A 23 6.76 -4.40 -10.75
CA VAL A 23 7.41 -3.75 -11.89
C VAL A 23 8.93 -3.68 -11.65
N GLY A 24 9.36 -3.36 -10.43
CA GLY A 24 10.78 -3.36 -10.10
C GLY A 24 11.42 -4.74 -10.14
N GLY A 25 10.73 -5.77 -9.62
CA GLY A 25 11.17 -7.16 -9.75
C GLY A 25 11.27 -7.60 -11.22
N GLY A 26 10.27 -7.27 -12.03
CA GLY A 26 10.25 -7.55 -13.47
C GLY A 26 11.39 -6.85 -14.21
N PHE A 27 11.67 -5.58 -13.89
CA PHE A 27 12.79 -4.84 -14.48
C PHE A 27 14.14 -5.48 -14.12
N MET A 28 14.35 -5.89 -12.86
CA MET A 28 15.58 -6.57 -12.45
C MET A 28 15.78 -7.89 -13.20
N ILE A 29 14.73 -8.70 -13.37
CA ILE A 29 14.79 -9.94 -14.15
C ILE A 29 15.12 -9.63 -15.61
N TRP A 30 14.51 -8.59 -16.19
CA TRP A 30 14.79 -8.18 -17.56
C TRP A 30 16.26 -7.78 -17.74
N VAL A 31 16.83 -7.00 -16.82
CA VAL A 31 18.25 -6.62 -16.85
C VAL A 31 19.19 -7.83 -16.74
N LEU A 32 18.79 -8.89 -16.02
CA LEU A 32 19.57 -10.12 -15.92
C LEU A 32 19.57 -10.94 -17.22
N ILE A 33 18.47 -10.90 -17.98
CA ILE A 33 18.35 -11.60 -19.27
C ILE A 33 18.99 -10.80 -20.39
N ASP A 34 18.79 -9.48 -20.40
CA ASP A 34 19.27 -8.56 -21.41
C ASP A 34 19.89 -7.31 -20.77
N ARG A 35 21.22 -7.19 -20.91
CA ARG A 35 21.99 -6.09 -20.34
C ARG A 35 21.72 -4.76 -21.05
N ASP A 36 21.21 -4.77 -22.28
CA ASP A 36 20.83 -3.54 -23.00
C ASP A 36 19.61 -2.85 -22.38
N ALA A 37 18.83 -3.56 -21.55
CA ALA A 37 17.72 -2.98 -20.79
C ALA A 37 18.18 -1.89 -19.80
N THR A 38 19.47 -1.85 -19.45
CA THR A 38 20.06 -0.79 -18.61
C THR A 38 19.90 0.62 -19.18
N ARG A 39 19.74 0.77 -20.50
CA ARG A 39 19.45 2.06 -21.14
C ARG A 39 18.13 2.68 -20.70
N TYR A 40 17.18 1.86 -20.25
CA TYR A 40 15.88 2.30 -19.73
C TYR A 40 15.87 2.48 -18.21
N PHE A 41 17.02 2.40 -17.55
CA PHE A 41 17.11 2.57 -16.10
C PHE A 41 16.71 3.97 -15.63
N GLU A 42 17.19 5.02 -16.31
CA GLU A 42 16.87 6.40 -15.95
C GLU A 42 15.36 6.69 -15.98
N PRO A 43 14.62 6.42 -17.09
CA PRO A 43 13.18 6.64 -17.09
C PRO A 43 12.47 5.75 -16.07
N TYR A 44 12.87 4.49 -15.91
CA TYR A 44 12.33 3.60 -14.88
C TYR A 44 12.51 4.18 -13.47
N ALA A 45 13.71 4.67 -13.13
CA ALA A 45 14.01 5.25 -11.83
C ALA A 45 13.17 6.50 -11.56
N VAL A 46 12.99 7.37 -12.56
CA VAL A 46 12.13 8.55 -12.46
C VAL A 46 10.68 8.15 -12.17
N PHE A 47 10.12 7.18 -12.90
CA PHE A 47 8.75 6.70 -12.66
C PHE A 47 8.60 6.07 -11.26
N ALA A 48 9.58 5.27 -10.83
CA ALA A 48 9.56 4.64 -9.51
C ALA A 48 9.60 5.68 -8.38
N ILE A 49 10.45 6.71 -8.50
CA ILE A 49 10.55 7.80 -7.52
C ILE A 49 9.24 8.60 -7.47
N ILE A 50 8.68 8.97 -8.63
CA ILE A 50 7.43 9.73 -8.69
C ILE A 50 6.29 8.94 -8.03
N SER A 51 6.16 7.65 -8.33
CA SER A 51 5.12 6.82 -7.73
C SER A 51 5.32 6.65 -6.22
N LEU A 52 6.57 6.52 -5.73
CA LEU A 52 6.84 6.50 -4.30
C LEU A 52 6.41 7.81 -3.61
N CYS A 53 6.71 8.95 -4.23
CA CYS A 53 6.29 10.27 -3.71
C CYS A 53 4.76 10.40 -3.68
N LEU A 54 4.07 9.95 -4.72
CA LEU A 54 2.60 9.93 -4.77
C LEU A 54 2.01 9.02 -3.69
N PHE A 55 2.62 7.86 -3.44
CA PHE A 55 2.23 6.98 -2.34
C PHE A 55 2.32 7.69 -0.98
N PHE A 56 3.44 8.36 -0.67
CA PHE A 56 3.58 9.06 0.61
C PHE A 56 2.62 10.26 0.73
N ALA A 57 2.43 11.01 -0.36
CA ALA A 57 1.49 12.13 -0.38
C ALA A 57 0.04 11.66 -0.16
N SER A 58 -0.36 10.56 -0.80
CA SER A 58 -1.70 9.97 -0.66
C SER A 58 -1.89 9.33 0.72
N ALA A 59 -0.84 8.75 1.32
CA ALA A 59 -0.88 8.13 2.64
C ALA A 59 -1.39 9.06 3.75
N TRP A 60 -1.04 10.35 3.70
CA TRP A 60 -1.47 11.33 4.68
C TRP A 60 -2.99 11.57 4.74
N PHE A 61 -3.70 11.26 3.66
CA PHE A 61 -5.15 11.41 3.59
C PHE A 61 -5.89 10.17 4.07
N VAL A 62 -5.23 9.02 4.23
CA VAL A 62 -5.84 7.84 4.83
C VAL A 62 -5.70 7.94 6.34
N ARG A 63 -6.80 8.27 7.03
CA ARG A 63 -6.80 8.50 8.49
C ARG A 63 -7.83 7.67 9.21
N CYS A 64 -7.53 7.33 10.46
CA CYS A 64 -8.48 6.67 11.35
C CYS A 64 -9.67 7.57 11.67
N PRO A 65 -10.93 7.11 11.52
CA PRO A 65 -12.10 7.90 11.89
C PRO A 65 -12.26 8.07 13.42
N LEU A 66 -11.44 7.37 14.21
CA LEU A 66 -11.51 7.35 15.68
C LEU A 66 -10.39 8.21 16.29
N CYS A 67 -9.13 7.94 15.95
CA CYS A 67 -7.99 8.68 16.49
C CYS A 67 -7.40 9.74 15.54
N ASN A 68 -7.93 9.87 14.32
CA ASN A 68 -7.45 10.80 13.28
C ASN A 68 -5.96 10.68 12.90
N LYS A 69 -5.27 9.62 13.34
CA LYS A 69 -3.89 9.33 12.92
C LYS A 69 -3.85 8.76 11.51
N CYS A 70 -2.76 9.05 10.81
CA CYS A 70 -2.43 8.51 9.49
C CYS A 70 -2.31 6.98 9.53
N MET A 71 -2.83 6.31 8.50
CA MET A 71 -2.67 4.88 8.27
C MET A 71 -2.06 4.67 6.88
N PRO A 72 -0.72 4.59 6.78
CA PRO A 72 -0.06 4.40 5.48
C PRO A 72 -0.28 3.00 4.90
N HIS A 73 -0.56 2.02 5.77
CA HIS A 73 -0.85 0.65 5.38
C HIS A 73 -2.14 0.18 6.05
N LEU A 74 -2.80 -0.76 5.40
CA LEU A 74 -3.97 -1.45 5.92
C LEU A 74 -3.52 -2.67 6.71
N TYR A 75 -3.95 -2.79 7.97
CA TYR A 75 -3.59 -3.91 8.84
C TYR A 75 -4.78 -4.82 9.14
N LYS A 76 -4.55 -6.12 9.07
CA LYS A 76 -5.51 -7.14 9.49
C LYS A 76 -5.73 -7.06 11.01
N PRO A 77 -6.96 -7.36 11.47
CA PRO A 77 -7.21 -7.53 12.89
C PRO A 77 -6.51 -8.78 13.43
N GLY A 78 -5.91 -8.68 14.62
CA GLY A 78 -5.36 -9.82 15.33
C GLY A 78 -4.06 -9.52 16.09
N GLU A 79 -3.57 -10.51 16.83
CA GLU A 79 -2.34 -10.38 17.62
C GLU A 79 -1.11 -10.75 16.79
N GLY A 80 -0.07 -9.93 16.84
CA GLY A 80 1.19 -10.16 16.11
C GLY A 80 1.94 -8.89 15.72
N LEU A 81 3.16 -9.08 15.21
CA LEU A 81 4.00 -8.01 14.67
C LEU A 81 3.31 -7.30 13.51
N LEU A 82 3.39 -5.95 13.49
CA LEU A 82 2.73 -5.11 12.49
C LEU A 82 3.07 -5.49 11.05
N MET A 83 4.32 -5.90 10.80
CA MET A 83 4.80 -6.31 9.47
C MET A 83 4.06 -7.51 8.88
N HIS A 84 3.65 -8.47 9.72
CA HIS A 84 2.89 -9.64 9.26
C HIS A 84 1.40 -9.37 9.10
N ARG A 85 0.92 -8.27 9.69
CA ARG A 85 -0.50 -7.86 9.62
C ARG A 85 -0.79 -6.94 8.44
N VAL A 86 0.22 -6.49 7.68
CA VAL A 86 -0.02 -5.70 6.46
C VAL A 86 -0.83 -6.52 5.47
N MET A 87 -1.96 -5.97 5.02
CA MET A 87 -2.84 -6.64 4.06
C MET A 87 -2.22 -6.67 2.67
N ARG A 88 -2.29 -7.83 2.03
CA ARG A 88 -1.95 -7.97 0.61
C ARG A 88 -3.12 -7.50 -0.27
N VAL A 89 -2.84 -7.17 -1.53
CA VAL A 89 -3.86 -6.65 -2.47
C VAL A 89 -5.09 -7.54 -2.56
N HIS A 90 -4.91 -8.86 -2.68
CA HIS A 90 -6.03 -9.80 -2.73
C HIS A 90 -6.85 -9.82 -1.42
N GLU A 91 -6.23 -9.49 -0.29
CA GLU A 91 -6.86 -9.46 1.03
C GLU A 91 -7.66 -8.18 1.23
N VAL A 92 -7.23 -7.07 0.63
CA VAL A 92 -7.99 -5.80 0.61
C VAL A 92 -9.37 -5.98 -0.01
N PHE A 93 -9.51 -6.84 -1.02
CA PHE A 93 -10.80 -7.09 -1.68
C PHE A 93 -11.70 -8.08 -0.91
N THR A 94 -11.12 -8.96 -0.09
CA THR A 94 -11.85 -10.01 0.63
C THR A 94 -12.18 -9.62 2.07
N HIS A 95 -11.33 -8.82 2.73
CA HIS A 95 -11.52 -8.43 4.11
C HIS A 95 -12.43 -7.20 4.23
N LYS A 96 -13.39 -7.27 5.16
CA LYS A 96 -14.36 -6.19 5.42
C LYS A 96 -13.93 -5.23 6.52
N VAL A 97 -12.97 -5.64 7.35
CA VAL A 97 -12.54 -4.95 8.56
C VAL A 97 -11.02 -4.82 8.61
N ILE A 98 -10.57 -3.70 9.17
CA ILE A 98 -9.15 -3.37 9.35
C ILE A 98 -8.93 -2.90 10.77
N GLU A 99 -7.72 -3.05 11.28
CA GLU A 99 -7.33 -2.56 12.61
C GLU A 99 -6.44 -1.32 12.48
N CYS A 100 -6.73 -0.29 13.26
CA CYS A 100 -5.80 0.83 13.40
C CYS A 100 -4.63 0.42 14.30
N PRO A 101 -3.36 0.56 13.88
CA PRO A 101 -2.21 0.15 14.69
C PRO A 101 -2.07 0.97 15.98
N GLU A 102 -2.61 2.18 15.98
CA GLU A 102 -2.44 3.16 17.07
C GLU A 102 -3.53 3.05 18.14
N CYS A 103 -4.79 2.99 17.74
CA CYS A 103 -5.90 2.85 18.70
C CYS A 103 -6.39 1.41 18.87
N LYS A 104 -5.84 0.44 18.10
CA LYS A 104 -6.26 -0.97 18.06
C LYS A 104 -7.76 -1.19 17.82
N GLN A 105 -8.45 -0.16 17.34
CA GLN A 105 -9.88 -0.23 17.06
C GLN A 105 -10.14 -0.72 15.65
N LEU A 106 -11.24 -1.48 15.52
CA LEU A 106 -11.70 -2.02 14.26
C LEU A 106 -12.45 -0.96 13.45
N VAL A 107 -12.03 -0.79 12.20
CA VAL A 107 -12.60 0.15 11.23
C VAL A 107 -13.19 -0.65 10.07
N LYS A 108 -14.37 -0.24 9.58
CA LYS A 108 -15.03 -0.89 8.45
C LYS A 108 -14.42 -0.39 7.14
N LEU A 109 -13.91 -1.29 6.30
CA LEU A 109 -13.34 -0.97 4.99
C LEU A 109 -14.40 -1.01 3.89
N ARG A 110 -15.26 -2.02 3.92
CA ARG A 110 -16.30 -2.34 2.93
C ARG A 110 -17.59 -2.75 3.63
N ASP A 111 -18.73 -2.52 2.98
CA ASP A 111 -20.05 -2.79 3.56
C ASP A 111 -20.39 -4.27 3.80
#